data_AF-A0A1M5VWI6-F1
#
_entry.id   AF-A0A1M5VWI6-F1
#
_cell.length_a   1.000
_cell.length_b   1.000
_cell.length_c   1.000
_cell.angle_alpha   90.00
_cell.angle_beta   90.00
_cell.angle_gamma   90.00
#
_symmetry.space_group_name_H-M   'P 1'
#
loop_
_entity.id
_entity.type
_entity.pdbx_description
1 polymer ?
#
loop_
_entity_poly.entity_id
_entity_poly.type
_entity_poly.pdbx_seq_one_letter_code
_entity_poly.pdbx_strand_id
1 'polypeptide(L)'
;MTLDEVTPRITAFISESFLDGDPKGELTESTPLLEWEVLNSMNSALLLNFLREELRVDVPLSSINAANFRDIASISKLVGGLLAVPAEGA
;
A
#
# COMPACT_ATOMS: atom_id res chain seq x y z
N MET A 1 10.86 9.41 5.27
CA MET A 1 9.54 9.48 4.63
C MET A 1 8.48 9.54 5.70
N THR A 2 7.54 10.46 5.56
CA THR A 2 6.38 10.62 6.44
C THR A 2 5.12 10.02 5.80
N LEU A 3 4.04 9.85 6.59
CA LEU A 3 2.77 9.32 6.08
C LEU A 3 2.22 10.14 4.89
N ASP A 4 2.37 11.45 4.96
CA ASP A 4 1.96 12.42 3.93
C ASP A 4 2.69 12.20 2.60
N GLU A 5 3.92 11.67 2.64
CA GLU A 5 4.68 11.31 1.43
C GLU A 5 4.39 9.88 0.94
N VAL A 6 4.05 8.97 1.85
CA VAL A 6 3.77 7.55 1.54
C VAL A 6 2.44 7.41 0.82
N THR A 7 1.39 8.01 1.38
CA THR A 7 0.02 7.89 0.86
C THR A 7 -0.09 8.23 -0.63
N PRO A 8 0.33 9.41 -1.11
CA PRO A 8 0.18 9.76 -2.53
C PRO A 8 0.95 8.82 -3.46
N ARG A 9 2.09 8.27 -3.02
CA ARG A 9 2.86 7.29 -3.82
C ARG A 9 2.12 5.96 -3.95
N ILE A 10 1.50 5.48 -2.88
CA ILE A 10 0.70 4.25 -2.91
C ILE A 10 -0.57 4.47 -3.74
N THR A 11 -1.25 5.62 -3.59
CA THR A 11 -2.43 5.98 -4.39
C THR A 11 -2.10 6.01 -5.88
N ALA A 12 -1.02 6.70 -6.27
CA ALA A 12 -0.59 6.77 -7.66
C ALA A 12 -0.29 5.37 -8.22
N PHE A 13 0.47 4.55 -7.49
CA PHE A 13 0.79 3.19 -7.91
C PHE A 13 -0.47 2.33 -8.13
N ILE A 14 -1.42 2.36 -7.19
CA ILE A 14 -2.66 1.58 -7.28
C ILE A 14 -3.52 2.06 -8.45
N SER A 15 -3.66 3.38 -8.59
CA SER A 15 -4.41 3.99 -9.69
C SER A 15 -3.83 3.60 -11.05
N GLU A 16 -2.52 3.80 -11.24
CA GLU A 16 -1.84 3.53 -12.51
C GLU A 16 -1.75 2.03 -12.82
N SER A 17 -1.50 1.19 -11.82
CA SER A 17 -1.27 -0.25 -12.04
C SER A 17 -2.56 -1.06 -12.14
N PHE A 18 -3.62 -0.66 -11.44
CA PHE A 18 -4.83 -1.51 -11.29
C PHE A 18 -6.12 -0.84 -11.77
N LEU A 19 -6.14 0.48 -11.94
CA LEU A 19 -7.36 1.24 -12.30
C LEU A 19 -7.21 2.06 -13.59
N ASP A 20 -6.22 1.75 -14.44
CA ASP A 20 -5.97 2.47 -15.70
C ASP A 20 -5.80 3.99 -15.48
N GLY A 21 -5.19 4.38 -14.35
CA GLY A 21 -5.00 5.77 -13.95
C GLY A 21 -6.22 6.42 -13.30
N ASP A 22 -7.23 5.64 -12.88
CA ASP A 22 -8.46 6.11 -12.20
C ASP A 22 -9.17 7.25 -12.95
N PRO A 23 -9.59 7.03 -14.22
CA PRO A 23 -10.15 8.08 -15.07
C PRO A 23 -11.44 8.70 -14.53
N LYS A 24 -12.08 8.04 -13.55
CA LYS A 24 -13.29 8.51 -12.88
C LYS A 24 -13.05 9.18 -11.53
N GLY A 25 -11.83 9.13 -10.98
CA GLY A 25 -11.53 9.71 -9.67
C GLY A 25 -12.24 8.99 -8.51
N GLU A 26 -12.50 7.69 -8.63
CA GLU A 26 -13.25 6.91 -7.63
C GLU A 26 -12.32 6.36 -6.53
N LEU A 27 -11.00 6.37 -6.77
CA LEU A 27 -10.01 5.92 -5.79
C LEU A 27 -9.80 6.98 -4.71
N THR A 28 -10.12 6.62 -3.48
CA THR A 28 -9.88 7.44 -2.28
C THR A 28 -9.08 6.65 -1.26
N GLU A 29 -8.57 7.34 -0.24
CA GLU A 29 -7.77 6.70 0.81
C GLU A 29 -8.54 5.64 1.60
N SER A 30 -9.87 5.75 1.66
CA SER A 30 -10.77 4.83 2.37
C SER A 30 -11.49 3.86 1.44
N THR A 31 -11.15 3.85 0.15
CA THR A 31 -11.76 2.94 -0.83
C THR A 31 -11.43 1.49 -0.46
N PRO A 32 -12.43 0.60 -0.36
CA PRO A 32 -12.20 -0.79 0.03
C PRO A 32 -11.60 -1.60 -1.13
N LEU A 33 -10.28 -1.67 -1.16
CA LEU A 33 -9.50 -2.26 -2.25
C LEU A 33 -9.75 -3.77 -2.41
N LEU A 34 -10.04 -4.48 -1.31
CA LEU A 34 -10.35 -5.90 -1.34
C LEU A 34 -11.76 -6.16 -1.88
N GLU A 35 -12.73 -5.33 -1.48
CA GLU A 35 -14.13 -5.47 -1.93
C GLU A 35 -14.29 -5.10 -3.40
N TRP A 36 -13.46 -4.17 -3.89
CA TRP A 36 -13.41 -3.80 -5.30
C TRP A 36 -12.53 -4.73 -6.14
N GLU A 37 -11.98 -5.79 -5.54
CA GLU A 37 -11.04 -6.74 -6.16
C GLU A 37 -9.77 -6.09 -6.75
N VAL A 38 -9.50 -4.82 -6.40
CA VAL A 38 -8.29 -4.07 -6.76
C VAL A 38 -7.07 -4.70 -6.08
N LEU A 39 -7.21 -5.13 -4.84
CA LEU A 39 -6.22 -5.94 -4.15
C LEU A 39 -6.69 -7.39 -4.04
N ASN A 40 -5.84 -8.27 -4.54
CA ASN A 40 -5.95 -9.72 -4.47
C ASN A 40 -4.53 -10.30 -4.30
N SER A 41 -4.36 -11.62 -4.23
CA SER A 41 -3.04 -12.23 -4.01
C SER A 41 -1.96 -11.78 -5.01
N MET A 42 -2.31 -11.57 -6.28
CA MET A 42 -1.36 -11.13 -7.31
C MET A 42 -1.05 -9.64 -7.17
N ASN A 43 -2.07 -8.80 -7.04
CA ASN A 43 -1.91 -7.34 -6.92
C ASN A 43 -1.22 -6.97 -5.60
N SER A 44 -1.47 -7.71 -4.52
CA SER A 44 -0.74 -7.58 -3.26
C SER A 44 0.74 -7.90 -3.43
N ALA A 45 1.12 -8.93 -4.20
CA ALA A 45 2.53 -9.22 -4.47
C ALA A 45 3.21 -8.08 -5.26
N LEU A 46 2.52 -7.50 -6.25
CA LEU A 46 3.01 -6.34 -7.00
C LEU A 46 3.17 -5.11 -6.12
N LEU A 47 2.19 -4.84 -5.24
CA LEU A 47 2.26 -3.77 -4.26
C LEU A 47 3.45 -3.97 -3.30
N LEU A 48 3.64 -5.17 -2.76
CA LEU A 48 4.78 -5.48 -1.89
C LEU A 48 6.12 -5.23 -2.60
N ASN A 49 6.21 -5.59 -3.88
CA ASN A 49 7.40 -5.31 -4.66
C ASN A 49 7.63 -3.81 -4.84
N PHE A 50 6.57 -3.03 -5.12
CA PHE A 50 6.65 -1.57 -5.17
C PHE A 50 7.11 -0.97 -3.83
N LEU A 51 6.53 -1.40 -2.71
CA LEU A 51 6.93 -0.92 -1.37
C LEU A 51 8.42 -1.20 -1.09
N ARG A 52 8.92 -2.36 -1.51
CA ARG A 52 10.34 -2.73 -1.36
C ARG A 52 11.26 -1.92 -2.26
N GLU A 53 10.96 -1.81 -3.55
CA GLU A 53 11.86 -1.19 -4.52
C GLU A 53 11.80 0.35 -4.45
N GLU A 54 10.60 0.91 -4.39
CA GLU A 54 10.36 2.36 -4.51
C GLU A 54 10.35 3.09 -3.16
N LEU A 55 9.86 2.44 -2.11
CA LEU A 55 9.79 3.02 -0.76
C LEU A 55 10.90 2.48 0.16
N ARG A 56 11.65 1.45 -0.27
CA ARG A 56 12.67 0.77 0.55
C ARG A 56 12.10 0.22 1.86
N VAL A 57 10.83 -0.19 1.85
CA VAL A 57 10.14 -0.78 3.00
C VAL A 57 9.92 -2.27 2.77
N ASP A 58 10.48 -3.10 3.64
CA ASP A 58 10.17 -4.52 3.66
C ASP A 58 8.98 -4.78 4.58
N VAL A 59 7.87 -5.23 3.99
CA VAL A 59 6.65 -5.53 4.74
C VAL A 59 6.68 -7.01 5.16
N PRO A 60 6.69 -7.31 6.48
CA PRO A 60 6.72 -8.69 6.94
C PRO A 60 5.42 -9.40 6.60
N LEU A 61 5.52 -10.68 6.23
CA LEU A 61 4.36 -11.50 5.84
C LEU A 61 3.26 -11.54 6.92
N SER A 62 3.65 -11.52 8.20
CA SER A 62 2.70 -11.47 9.34
C SER A 62 1.82 -10.21 9.37
N SER A 63 2.25 -9.13 8.71
CA SER A 63 1.47 -7.90 8.59
C SER A 63 0.55 -7.89 7.36
N ILE A 64 0.63 -8.89 6.48
CA ILE A 64 -0.24 -9.01 5.30
C ILE A 64 -1.55 -9.66 5.73
N ASN A 65 -2.54 -8.83 6.04
CA ASN A 65 -3.88 -9.28 6.42
C ASN A 65 -4.93 -8.29 5.92
N ALA A 66 -6.19 -8.71 5.96
CA ALA A 66 -7.31 -7.91 5.47
C ALA A 66 -7.42 -6.55 6.16
N ALA A 67 -7.08 -6.43 7.45
CA ALA A 67 -7.17 -5.16 8.16
C ALA A 67 -6.11 -4.15 7.71
N ASN A 68 -4.89 -4.62 7.39
CA ASN A 68 -3.81 -3.75 6.93
C ASN A 68 -3.89 -3.43 5.43
N PHE A 69 -4.53 -4.29 4.64
CA PHE A 69 -4.62 -4.18 3.17
C PHE A 69 -6.04 -3.82 2.68
N ARG A 70 -6.95 -3.42 3.58
CA ARG A 70 -8.34 -3.07 3.22
C ARG A 70 -8.45 -1.82 2.35
N ASP A 71 -7.64 -0.80 2.64
CA ASP A 71 -7.69 0.52 2.01
C ASP A 71 -6.31 1.18 2.04
N ILE A 72 -6.13 2.24 1.26
CA ILE A 72 -4.83 2.91 1.10
C ILE A 72 -4.37 3.50 2.44
N ALA A 73 -5.27 4.12 3.21
CA ALA A 73 -4.94 4.70 4.51
C ALA A 73 -4.34 3.66 5.47
N SER A 74 -4.88 2.45 5.49
CA SER A 74 -4.40 1.35 6.32
C SER A 74 -3.02 0.88 5.87
N ILE A 75 -2.78 0.76 4.57
CA ILE A 75 -1.48 0.38 4.00
C ILE A 75 -0.44 1.47 4.31
N SER A 76 -0.77 2.73 4.05
CA SER A 76 0.10 3.87 4.34
C SER A 76 0.47 3.94 5.82
N LYS A 77 -0.50 3.68 6.72
CA LYS A 77 -0.24 3.63 8.16
C LYS A 77 0.71 2.49 8.55
N LEU A 78 0.54 1.31 7.96
CA LEU A 78 1.46 0.18 8.16
C LEU A 78 2.88 0.56 7.72
N VAL A 79 3.02 1.04 6.49
CA VAL A 79 4.30 1.43 5.88
C VAL A 79 4.96 2.56 6.67
N GLY A 80 4.19 3.57 7.08
CA GLY A 80 4.66 4.66 7.94
C GLY A 80 5.15 4.17 9.32
N GLY A 81 4.48 3.17 9.90
CA GLY A 81 4.91 2.53 11.15
C GLY A 81 6.23 1.78 10.99
N LEU A 82 6.42 1.08 9.86
CA LEU A 82 7.66 0.36 9.56
C LEU A 82 8.83 1.29 9.25
N LEU A 83 8.57 2.47 8.69
CA LEU A 83 9.59 3.50 8.46
C LEU A 83 10.05 4.18 9.76
N ALA A 84 9.13 4.30 10.73
CA ALA A 84 9.42 4.90 12.03
C ALA A 84 10.16 3.93 12.97
N VAL A 85 10.03 2.62 12.74
CA VAL A 85 10.81 1.62 13.46
C VAL A 85 12.19 1.53 12.80
N PRO A 86 13.29 1.93 13.46
CA PRO A 86 14.60 1.50 12.99
C PRO A 86 14.58 -0.03 13.01
N ALA A 87 15.03 -0.65 11.92
CA ALA A 87 15.19 -2.09 11.83
C ALA A 87 16.25 -2.55 12.84
N GLU A 88 15.89 -2.64 14.11
CA GLU A 88 16.68 -3.28 15.15
C GLU A 88 16.36 -4.76 15.13
N GLY A 89 17.34 -5.57 14.68
CA GLY A 89 17.43 -6.99 15.00
C GLY A 89 17.43 -7.93 13.81
N ALA A 90 18.59 -8.09 13.17
CA ALA A 90 19.07 -9.37 12.66
C ALA A 90 20.60 -9.41 12.75
#